data_AF-A0AAC9K293-F1
#
_entry.id   AF-A0AAC9K293-F1
#
_cell.length_a   1.000
_cell.length_b   1.000
_cell.length_c   1.000
_cell.angle_alpha   90.00
_cell.angle_beta   90.00
_cell.angle_gamma   90.00
#
_symmetry.space_group_name_H-M   'P 1'
#
loop_
_entity.id
_entity.type
_entity.pdbx_description
1 polymer ?
#
loop_
_entity_poly.entity_id
_entity_poly.type
_entity_poly.pdbx_seq_one_letter_code
_entity_poly.pdbx_strand_id
1 'polypeptide(L)'
;MLTRMVRLGENMGRSMARMNLAESGRWSGEWWVSGEDKRHQGTLTFSPTDGPVLVLVQGWEYRTYAEILPGLSAQQTTTRDWPVVYGLAGGVRFTLRNVALVSGEPHSGDKLGEMTYRAEVALVGEYVSEEAAGYVSRARFEVENLTQFASFSGIASNWLLDDNDRPTGGGSVSLDLVPLAEFQTREGVTRIHRWYDLPSAKATRRSFTGQLAETVYLDITPDSPVALGYVFALATKLCQLVSLASLDACGVISIQAEVPLVDTELPEGHPHESSPAIVDVLFRPVTIPRPDALAVPVHDYVFTAARVAPEIFLPAWFDLVAEQEPAVGLLTDVFAGSTSRIADRVLAAVSAAESFHRGTNPEPPISDEEHERLLAIVEAAVPDEHKDSVGAKLSDNRHTLRQRLRALFRGLPEELQKALRIKESVWLEEATSARNKVAHSGTAGSAEIEALDAVAEVTAVIVLLHVLRALGVSDADCLTLFHENKRFRRAAQSARKHLV
;
A
#
# COMPACT_ATOMS: atom_id res chain seq x y z
N MET A 1 32.21 -18.93 6.26
CA MET A 1 31.13 -18.10 5.66
C MET A 1 29.73 -18.63 5.97
N LEU A 2 29.46 -19.95 5.95
CA LEU A 2 28.18 -20.51 6.42
C LEU A 2 27.83 -20.17 7.88
N THR A 3 28.80 -20.10 8.79
CA THR A 3 28.58 -19.84 10.22
C THR A 3 28.10 -18.42 10.54
N ARG A 4 28.22 -17.46 9.61
CA ARG A 4 27.75 -16.08 9.79
C ARG A 4 26.31 -15.88 9.31
N MET A 5 25.86 -16.69 8.34
CA MET A 5 24.44 -16.73 7.93
C MET A 5 23.57 -17.46 8.96
N VAL A 6 24.11 -18.47 9.64
CA VAL A 6 23.40 -19.16 10.74
C VAL A 6 23.15 -18.22 11.93
N ARG A 7 24.07 -17.30 12.26
CA ARG A 7 23.87 -16.37 13.40
C ARG A 7 22.78 -15.31 13.17
N LEU A 8 22.52 -14.90 11.92
CA LEU A 8 21.36 -14.05 11.61
C LEU A 8 20.04 -14.82 11.73
N GLY A 9 20.07 -16.14 11.53
CA GLY A 9 18.93 -17.03 11.81
C GLY A 9 18.78 -17.40 13.30
N GLU A 10 19.86 -17.50 14.06
CA GLU A 10 19.84 -17.90 15.48
C GLU A 10 19.39 -16.78 16.42
N ASN A 11 19.68 -15.51 16.13
CA ASN A 11 19.15 -14.39 16.93
C ASN A 11 17.67 -14.09 16.66
N MET A 12 17.08 -14.67 15.60
CA MET A 12 15.62 -14.70 15.38
C MET A 12 14.95 -15.93 16.04
N GLY A 13 15.71 -16.75 16.78
CA GLY A 13 15.27 -18.01 17.39
C GLY A 13 14.42 -17.88 18.66
N ARG A 14 14.12 -16.67 19.15
CA ARG A 14 13.00 -16.43 20.06
C ARG A 14 11.80 -16.01 19.21
N SER A 15 11.17 -16.98 18.56
CA SER A 15 9.92 -16.79 17.83
C SER A 15 8.80 -16.40 18.80
N MET A 16 8.71 -15.12 19.14
CA MET A 16 7.41 -14.50 19.18
C MET A 16 6.85 -14.65 17.77
N ALA A 17 5.67 -15.26 17.63
CA ALA A 17 4.97 -15.26 16.34
C ALA A 17 4.89 -13.80 15.87
N ARG A 18 5.31 -13.54 14.63
CA ARG A 18 5.33 -12.18 14.08
C ARG A 18 3.93 -11.58 14.18
N MET A 19 3.85 -10.31 14.54
CA MET A 19 2.54 -9.66 14.64
C MET A 19 1.90 -9.49 13.26
N ASN A 20 0.68 -10.01 13.12
CA ASN A 20 -0.10 -9.98 11.89
C ASN A 20 -1.18 -8.89 11.99
N LEU A 21 -1.23 -7.99 11.02
CA LEU A 21 -2.20 -6.89 10.94
C LEU A 21 -3.62 -7.36 10.62
N ALA A 22 -3.81 -8.63 10.25
CA ALA A 22 -5.12 -9.27 10.11
C ALA A 22 -5.68 -9.81 11.44
N GLU A 23 -4.82 -10.04 12.42
CA GLU A 23 -5.18 -10.73 13.66
C GLU A 23 -5.43 -9.74 14.79
N SER A 24 -6.41 -10.04 15.64
CA SER A 24 -6.66 -9.24 16.83
C SER A 24 -5.85 -9.77 18.01
N GLY A 25 -5.33 -8.85 18.83
CA GLY A 25 -4.53 -9.18 20.01
C GLY A 25 -4.95 -8.41 21.26
N ARG A 26 -4.63 -8.97 22.43
CA ARG A 26 -4.94 -8.37 23.74
C ARG A 26 -3.79 -8.64 24.70
N TRP A 27 -3.27 -7.58 25.31
CA TRP A 27 -2.13 -7.63 26.23
C TRP A 27 -2.40 -6.77 27.46
N SER A 28 -2.45 -7.42 28.63
CA SER A 28 -2.62 -6.73 29.93
C SER A 28 -1.27 -6.62 30.63
N GLY A 29 -0.97 -5.45 31.18
CA GLY A 29 0.32 -5.15 31.80
C GLY A 29 0.44 -3.73 32.31
N GLU A 30 1.70 -3.31 32.48
CA GLU A 30 2.07 -1.98 32.98
C GLU A 30 2.39 -1.04 31.83
N TRP A 31 1.97 0.22 31.96
CA TRP A 31 2.13 1.26 30.94
C TRP A 31 2.58 2.58 31.58
N TRP A 32 3.51 3.29 30.95
CA TRP A 32 4.02 4.56 31.45
C TRP A 32 4.45 5.48 30.30
N VAL A 33 4.36 6.79 30.54
CA VAL A 33 4.81 7.80 29.58
C VAL A 33 6.33 7.82 29.56
N SER A 34 6.94 7.99 28.38
CA SER A 34 8.40 8.14 28.29
C SER A 34 8.89 9.32 29.15
N GLY A 35 9.89 9.07 30.00
CA GLY A 35 10.42 10.05 30.94
C GLY A 35 9.66 10.17 32.26
N GLU A 36 8.58 9.40 32.47
CA GLU A 36 7.84 9.35 33.74
C GLU A 36 8.01 7.97 34.40
N ASP A 37 8.24 7.94 35.72
CA ASP A 37 8.40 6.68 36.48
C ASP A 37 7.05 6.03 36.85
N LYS A 38 5.96 6.81 36.79
CA LYS A 38 4.65 6.35 37.25
C LYS A 38 4.04 5.37 36.27
N ARG A 39 3.85 4.13 36.74
CA ARG A 39 3.24 3.05 35.96
C ARG A 39 1.76 2.89 36.25
N HIS A 40 0.99 2.61 35.21
CA HIS A 40 -0.44 2.38 35.25
C HIS A 40 -0.76 0.97 34.76
N GLN A 41 -1.68 0.30 35.44
CA GLN A 41 -2.21 -0.97 34.97
C GLN A 41 -3.18 -0.72 33.83
N GLY A 42 -3.10 -1.53 32.78
CA GLY A 42 -3.94 -1.37 31.61
C GLY A 42 -3.89 -2.55 30.64
N THR A 43 -4.78 -2.49 29.66
CA THR A 43 -4.88 -3.49 28.60
C THR A 43 -4.78 -2.80 27.25
N LEU A 44 -3.77 -3.19 26.46
CA LEU A 44 -3.69 -2.88 25.04
C LEU A 44 -4.49 -3.92 24.26
N THR A 45 -5.34 -3.46 23.36
CA THR A 45 -5.99 -4.27 22.34
C THR A 45 -5.59 -3.78 20.96
N PHE A 46 -5.41 -4.71 20.03
CA PHE A 46 -5.27 -4.41 18.62
C PHE A 46 -6.39 -5.14 17.86
N SER A 47 -7.02 -4.43 16.93
CA SER A 47 -7.84 -5.02 15.88
C SER A 47 -7.52 -4.36 14.54
N PRO A 48 -7.68 -5.04 13.40
CA PRO A 48 -7.45 -4.43 12.09
C PRO A 48 -8.33 -3.19 11.84
N THR A 49 -9.52 -3.16 12.46
CA THR A 49 -10.49 -2.06 12.30
C THR A 49 -10.15 -0.87 13.17
N ASP A 50 -9.75 -1.09 14.43
CA ASP A 50 -9.57 -0.02 15.41
C ASP A 50 -8.12 0.43 15.56
N GLY A 51 -7.16 -0.39 15.14
CA GLY A 51 -5.76 -0.21 15.44
C GLY A 51 -5.44 -0.45 16.93
N PRO A 52 -4.32 0.08 17.43
CA PRO A 52 -3.92 -0.07 18.82
C PRO A 52 -4.73 0.84 19.76
N VAL A 53 -5.44 0.24 20.72
CA VAL A 53 -6.26 0.92 21.73
C VAL A 53 -5.82 0.48 23.12
N LEU A 54 -5.46 1.43 23.97
CA LEU A 54 -5.02 1.20 25.34
C LEU A 54 -6.08 1.66 26.34
N VAL A 55 -6.52 0.77 27.21
CA VAL A 55 -7.41 1.12 28.34
C VAL A 55 -6.60 1.07 29.63
N LEU A 56 -6.56 2.19 30.36
CA LEU A 56 -5.86 2.31 31.64
C LEU A 56 -6.84 2.43 32.80
N VAL A 57 -6.44 1.84 33.93
CA VAL A 57 -7.06 2.09 35.23
C VAL A 57 -6.56 3.45 35.76
N GLN A 58 -7.50 4.33 36.12
CA GLN A 58 -7.32 5.74 36.52
C GLN A 58 -6.76 6.69 35.43
N GLY A 59 -6.04 6.17 34.42
CA GLY A 59 -5.42 6.93 33.34
C GLY A 59 -4.39 7.97 33.77
N TRP A 60 -3.88 8.72 32.79
CA TRP A 60 -2.91 9.80 33.00
C TRP A 60 -3.59 11.16 33.18
N GLU A 61 -2.87 12.09 33.79
CA GLU A 61 -3.29 13.49 33.88
C GLU A 61 -3.36 14.09 32.47
N TYR A 62 -4.57 14.42 32.04
CA TYR A 62 -4.88 14.83 30.68
C TYR A 62 -5.23 16.32 30.58
N ARG A 63 -5.44 17.00 31.70
CA ARG A 63 -5.82 18.41 31.75
C ARG A 63 -4.56 19.28 31.71
N THR A 64 -4.45 20.11 30.69
CA THR A 64 -3.45 21.18 30.65
C THR A 64 -3.99 22.46 31.30
N TYR A 65 -3.17 23.09 32.12
CA TYR A 65 -3.46 24.38 32.75
C TYR A 65 -2.48 25.42 32.21
N ALA A 66 -2.98 26.60 31.83
CA ALA A 66 -2.15 27.73 31.47
C ALA A 66 -2.26 28.82 32.54
N GLU A 67 -1.12 29.33 32.99
CA GLU A 67 -1.08 30.47 33.91
C GLU A 67 -1.48 31.73 33.14
N ILE A 68 -2.61 32.34 33.52
CA ILE A 68 -3.13 33.57 32.89
C ILE A 68 -2.59 34.79 33.63
N LEU A 69 -2.41 34.68 34.95
CA LEU A 69 -1.80 35.67 35.83
C LEU A 69 -0.99 34.93 36.91
N PRO A 70 -0.01 35.57 37.57
CA PRO A 70 0.72 34.96 38.68
C PRO A 70 -0.23 34.37 39.73
N GLY A 71 -0.23 33.04 39.86
CA GLY A 71 -1.08 32.31 40.80
C GLY A 71 -2.52 32.03 40.33
N LEU A 72 -2.88 32.37 39.08
CA LEU A 72 -4.17 32.07 38.49
C LEU A 72 -3.99 31.30 37.18
N SER A 73 -4.24 29.99 37.23
CA SER A 73 -4.23 29.12 36.04
C SER A 73 -5.65 28.79 35.59
N ALA A 74 -5.90 28.90 34.29
CA ALA A 74 -7.12 28.38 33.69
C ALA A 74 -6.86 27.04 33.02
N GLN A 75 -7.83 26.15 33.11
CA GLN A 75 -7.83 24.92 32.34
C GLN A 75 -7.93 25.27 30.84
N GLN A 76 -7.00 24.76 30.03
CA GLN A 76 -7.10 24.85 28.59
C GLN A 76 -8.06 23.79 28.05
N THR A 77 -8.74 24.10 26.95
CA THR A 77 -9.65 23.18 26.25
C THR A 77 -8.90 22.06 25.51
N THR A 78 -7.58 22.18 25.37
CA THR A 78 -6.73 21.17 24.73
C THR A 78 -6.45 20.01 25.68
N THR A 79 -6.61 18.79 25.19
CA THR A 79 -6.18 17.57 25.89
C THR A 79 -4.68 17.37 25.64
N ARG A 80 -3.94 16.88 26.65
CA ARG A 80 -2.54 16.48 26.47
C ARG A 80 -2.44 15.30 25.50
N ASP A 81 -1.52 15.37 24.55
CA ASP A 81 -1.10 14.22 23.74
C ASP A 81 0.17 13.59 24.33
N TRP A 82 0.35 12.28 24.13
CA TRP A 82 1.52 11.55 24.59
C TRP A 82 2.30 11.00 23.38
N PRO A 83 3.45 11.62 23.02
CA PRO A 83 4.23 11.20 21.86
C PRO A 83 4.73 9.75 21.94
N VAL A 84 5.17 9.33 23.13
CA VAL A 84 5.69 7.99 23.39
C VAL A 84 5.20 7.46 24.74
N VAL A 85 4.64 6.25 24.72
CA VAL A 85 4.24 5.47 25.90
C VAL A 85 4.90 4.10 25.81
N TYR A 86 5.54 3.67 26.88
CA TYR A 86 6.09 2.32 27.01
C TYR A 86 5.11 1.37 27.71
N GLY A 87 5.20 0.09 27.37
CA GLY A 87 4.42 -0.97 27.98
C GLY A 87 5.21 -2.25 28.22
N LEU A 88 4.94 -2.92 29.33
CA LEU A 88 5.40 -4.28 29.60
C LEU A 88 4.18 -5.16 29.88
N ALA A 89 3.82 -6.01 28.93
CA ALA A 89 2.64 -6.86 29.02
C ALA A 89 2.95 -8.28 28.55
N GLY A 90 2.67 -9.28 29.38
CA GLY A 90 2.95 -10.69 29.06
C GLY A 90 4.44 -11.01 28.80
N GLY A 91 5.37 -10.21 29.35
CA GLY A 91 6.80 -10.33 29.08
C GLY A 91 7.25 -9.71 27.75
N VAL A 92 6.33 -9.03 27.05
CA VAL A 92 6.57 -8.35 25.77
C VAL A 92 6.69 -6.85 26.00
N ARG A 93 7.69 -6.23 25.37
CA ARG A 93 7.89 -4.77 25.39
C ARG A 93 7.08 -4.13 24.27
N PHE A 94 6.43 -3.01 24.60
CA PHE A 94 5.67 -2.20 23.67
C PHE A 94 6.15 -0.75 23.70
N THR A 95 6.13 -0.10 22.55
CA THR A 95 6.25 1.35 22.40
C THR A 95 5.06 1.85 21.59
N LEU A 96 4.16 2.60 22.23
CA LEU A 96 3.02 3.25 21.57
C LEU A 96 3.40 4.67 21.16
N ARG A 97 3.01 5.08 19.96
CA ARG A 97 3.29 6.41 19.41
C ARG A 97 2.03 7.20 19.13
N ASN A 98 2.14 8.51 19.30
CA ASN A 98 1.08 9.49 19.04
C ASN A 98 -0.23 9.06 19.74
N VAL A 99 -0.14 8.90 21.05
CA VAL A 99 -1.24 8.40 21.88
C VAL A 99 -2.14 9.57 22.25
N ALA A 100 -3.42 9.45 21.92
CA ALA A 100 -4.45 10.45 22.20
C ALA A 100 -5.56 9.86 23.08
N LEU A 101 -6.08 10.65 24.01
CA LEU A 101 -7.24 10.27 24.81
C LEU A 101 -8.51 10.31 23.94
N VAL A 102 -9.24 9.20 23.88
CA VAL A 102 -10.49 9.07 23.12
C VAL A 102 -11.70 9.28 24.01
N SER A 103 -11.70 8.67 25.19
CA SER A 103 -12.79 8.74 26.14
C SER A 103 -12.31 8.37 27.54
N GLY A 104 -13.09 8.73 28.55
CA GLY A 104 -12.74 8.36 29.91
C GLY A 104 -13.86 8.61 30.91
N GLU A 105 -13.99 7.68 31.85
CA GLU A 105 -14.77 7.89 33.06
C GLU A 105 -13.80 8.33 34.17
N PRO A 106 -13.82 9.60 34.61
CA PRO A 106 -12.96 10.03 35.69
C PRO A 106 -13.30 9.27 36.97
N HIS A 107 -12.30 9.10 37.83
CA HIS A 107 -12.46 8.53 39.16
C HIS A 107 -13.57 9.27 39.93
N SER A 108 -14.51 8.51 40.51
CA SER A 108 -15.62 9.04 41.30
C SER A 108 -15.87 8.13 42.50
N GLY A 109 -15.67 8.67 43.71
CA GLY A 109 -15.79 7.92 44.96
C GLY A 109 -14.87 6.69 44.98
N ASP A 110 -15.41 5.52 45.28
CA ASP A 110 -14.65 4.26 45.32
C ASP A 110 -14.48 3.58 43.95
N LYS A 111 -15.09 4.11 42.87
CA LYS A 111 -15.00 3.52 41.52
C LYS A 111 -13.73 4.00 40.85
N LEU A 112 -12.82 3.08 40.54
CA LEU A 112 -11.69 3.36 39.67
C LEU A 112 -12.21 3.71 38.27
N GLY A 113 -11.85 4.90 37.79
CA GLY A 113 -12.17 5.32 36.43
C GLY A 113 -11.37 4.55 35.39
N GLU A 114 -11.94 4.33 34.21
CA GLU A 114 -11.22 3.78 33.06
C GLU A 114 -11.05 4.86 32.00
N MET A 115 -9.85 4.95 31.45
CA MET A 115 -9.50 5.94 30.43
C MET A 115 -9.02 5.20 29.18
N THR A 116 -9.63 5.51 28.04
CA THR A 116 -9.37 4.87 26.75
C THR A 116 -8.54 5.79 25.88
N TYR A 117 -7.41 5.28 25.42
CA TYR A 117 -6.46 5.94 24.56
C TYR A 117 -6.33 5.20 23.25
N ARG A 118 -6.07 5.93 22.16
CA ARG A 118 -5.73 5.35 20.86
C ARG A 118 -4.31 5.76 20.51
N ALA A 119 -3.50 4.79 20.13
CA ALA A 119 -2.19 5.04 19.55
C ALA A 119 -2.32 4.99 18.02
N GLU A 120 -1.53 5.79 17.32
CA GLU A 120 -1.42 5.67 15.87
C GLU A 120 -0.68 4.38 15.50
N VAL A 121 0.38 4.07 16.26
CA VAL A 121 1.27 2.93 16.03
C VAL A 121 1.67 2.29 17.36
N ALA A 122 1.79 0.96 17.37
CA ALA A 122 2.46 0.20 18.41
C ALA A 122 3.65 -0.56 17.82
N LEU A 123 4.84 -0.31 18.34
CA LEU A 123 6.04 -1.09 18.07
C LEU A 123 6.15 -2.19 19.13
N VAL A 124 6.35 -3.43 18.70
CA VAL A 124 6.36 -4.60 19.56
C VAL A 124 7.73 -5.26 19.54
N GLY A 125 8.25 -5.60 20.71
CA GLY A 125 9.52 -6.30 20.88
C GLY A 125 10.53 -5.52 21.70
N GLU A 126 10.59 -4.18 21.52
CA GLU A 126 11.55 -3.33 22.22
C GLU A 126 11.01 -1.94 22.58
N TYR A 127 11.72 -1.28 23.51
CA TYR A 127 11.51 0.13 23.82
C TYR A 127 12.26 1.01 22.83
N VAL A 128 11.51 1.85 22.11
CA VAL A 128 12.05 2.71 21.05
C VAL A 128 11.79 4.16 21.46
N SER A 129 12.85 4.95 21.59
CA SER A 129 12.70 6.38 21.88
C SER A 129 12.11 7.11 20.67
N GLU A 130 11.59 8.31 20.91
CA GLU A 130 11.08 9.17 19.84
C GLU A 130 12.17 9.47 18.80
N GLU A 131 13.39 9.74 19.27
CA GLU A 131 14.55 9.95 18.41
C GLU A 131 14.87 8.69 17.59
N ALA A 132 14.98 7.52 18.23
CA ALA A 132 15.29 6.24 17.59
C ALA A 132 14.27 5.86 16.49
N ALA A 133 12.99 6.21 16.67
CA ALA A 133 11.95 5.95 15.69
C ALA A 133 12.10 6.78 14.39
N GLY A 134 13.00 7.77 14.37
CA GLY A 134 13.43 8.51 13.19
C GLY A 134 14.54 7.81 12.38
N TYR A 135 15.10 6.70 12.86
CA TYR A 135 16.29 6.06 12.30
C TYR A 135 16.05 4.59 11.89
N VAL A 136 14.92 4.28 11.25
CA VAL A 136 14.70 2.94 10.68
C VAL A 136 15.73 2.69 9.58
N SER A 137 16.55 1.65 9.76
CA SER A 137 17.65 1.32 8.83
C SER A 137 17.28 0.24 7.81
N ARG A 138 16.28 -0.58 8.13
CA ARG A 138 15.72 -1.60 7.24
C ARG A 138 14.26 -1.85 7.60
N ALA A 139 13.43 -2.11 6.59
CA ALA A 139 12.07 -2.57 6.77
C ALA A 139 11.81 -3.83 5.94
N ARG A 140 11.09 -4.79 6.53
CA ARG A 140 10.63 -6.01 5.88
C ARG A 140 9.12 -5.95 5.78
N PHE A 141 8.59 -6.23 4.59
CA PHE A 141 7.18 -6.17 4.28
C PHE A 141 6.66 -7.54 3.85
N GLU A 142 5.50 -7.89 4.39
CA GLU A 142 4.65 -8.97 3.90
C GLU A 142 3.32 -8.36 3.42
N VAL A 143 2.96 -8.62 2.18
CA VAL A 143 1.78 -8.05 1.52
C VAL A 143 0.98 -9.19 0.92
N GLU A 144 -0.35 -9.06 0.95
CA GLU A 144 -1.22 -10.02 0.28
C GLU A 144 -0.82 -10.27 -1.16
N ASN A 145 -1.03 -11.50 -1.64
CA ASN A 145 -0.72 -11.90 -3.01
C ASN A 145 0.77 -11.81 -3.43
N LEU A 146 1.69 -11.31 -2.58
CA LEU A 146 3.11 -11.15 -2.93
C LEU A 146 3.80 -12.49 -3.24
N THR A 147 3.52 -13.53 -2.45
CA THR A 147 4.06 -14.89 -2.69
C THR A 147 3.64 -15.42 -4.06
N GLN A 148 2.38 -15.22 -4.44
CA GLN A 148 1.86 -15.68 -5.72
C GLN A 148 2.33 -14.81 -6.90
N PHE A 149 2.42 -13.48 -6.69
CA PHE A 149 2.98 -12.52 -7.63
C PHE A 149 4.44 -12.82 -7.97
N ALA A 150 5.22 -13.29 -6.99
CA ALA A 150 6.57 -13.75 -7.24
C ALA A 150 6.59 -14.82 -8.33
N SER A 151 5.59 -15.71 -8.37
CA SER A 151 5.36 -16.67 -9.48
C SER A 151 6.53 -17.63 -9.76
N PHE A 152 7.49 -17.75 -8.85
CA PHE A 152 8.48 -18.81 -8.77
C PHE A 152 8.58 -19.26 -7.32
N SER A 153 8.30 -20.54 -7.09
CA SER A 153 8.36 -21.19 -5.78
C SER A 153 9.55 -22.11 -5.70
N GLY A 154 10.21 -22.14 -4.55
CA GLY A 154 11.17 -23.19 -4.20
C GLY A 154 10.49 -24.52 -3.91
N ILE A 155 9.16 -24.52 -3.72
CA ILE A 155 8.38 -25.73 -3.53
C ILE A 155 7.99 -26.30 -4.89
N ALA A 156 8.47 -27.49 -5.20
CA ALA A 156 8.04 -28.25 -6.37
C ALA A 156 7.22 -29.46 -5.94
N SER A 157 6.05 -29.65 -6.56
CA SER A 157 5.23 -30.85 -6.39
C SER A 157 5.21 -31.64 -7.69
N ASN A 158 5.59 -32.91 -7.63
CA ASN A 158 5.49 -33.84 -8.76
C ASN A 158 4.50 -34.95 -8.42
N TRP A 159 3.57 -35.21 -9.33
CA TRP A 159 2.57 -36.26 -9.19
C TRP A 159 2.89 -37.38 -10.17
N LEU A 160 2.87 -38.64 -9.71
CA LEU A 160 3.01 -39.78 -10.59
C LEU A 160 1.67 -40.00 -11.30
N LEU A 161 1.68 -39.89 -12.63
CA LEU A 161 0.52 -40.06 -13.48
C LEU A 161 0.51 -41.44 -14.16
N ASP A 162 -0.67 -41.97 -14.47
CA ASP A 162 -0.84 -43.15 -15.32
C ASP A 162 -0.82 -42.79 -16.82
N ASP A 163 -0.96 -43.80 -17.69
CA ASP A 163 -0.98 -43.62 -19.15
C ASP A 163 -2.13 -42.73 -19.67
N ASN A 164 -3.09 -42.36 -18.81
CA ASN A 164 -4.22 -41.47 -19.13
C ASN A 164 -4.12 -40.11 -18.40
N ASP A 165 -2.92 -39.71 -17.95
CA ASP A 165 -2.64 -38.48 -17.19
C ASP A 165 -3.40 -38.38 -15.85
N ARG A 166 -3.75 -39.51 -15.23
CA ARG A 166 -4.46 -39.52 -13.94
C ARG A 166 -3.50 -39.72 -12.78
N PRO A 167 -3.65 -38.98 -11.67
CA PRO A 167 -2.83 -39.19 -10.47
C PRO A 167 -2.98 -40.62 -9.93
N THR A 168 -1.86 -41.34 -9.84
CA THR A 168 -1.78 -42.71 -9.30
C THR A 168 -1.83 -42.77 -7.78
N GLY A 169 -1.76 -41.61 -7.11
CA GLY A 169 -1.62 -41.49 -5.67
C GLY A 169 -0.16 -41.45 -5.19
N GLY A 170 0.82 -41.72 -6.05
CA GLY A 170 2.23 -41.48 -5.78
C GLY A 170 2.67 -40.06 -6.17
N GLY A 171 3.67 -39.52 -5.48
CA GLY A 171 4.21 -38.19 -5.77
C GLY A 171 5.33 -37.80 -4.82
N SER A 172 5.92 -36.64 -5.07
CA SER A 172 6.97 -36.06 -4.24
C SER A 172 6.77 -34.55 -4.12
N VAL A 173 7.06 -34.01 -2.94
CA VAL A 173 7.23 -32.58 -2.72
C VAL A 173 8.70 -32.34 -2.38
N SER A 174 9.36 -31.45 -3.11
CA SER A 174 10.74 -31.05 -2.86
C SER A 174 10.81 -29.55 -2.59
N LEU A 175 11.83 -29.16 -1.83
CA LEU A 175 12.15 -27.78 -1.53
C LEU A 175 13.55 -27.45 -2.05
N ASP A 176 13.63 -26.55 -3.01
CA ASP A 176 14.86 -25.93 -3.47
C ASP A 176 14.97 -24.53 -2.88
N LEU A 177 16.04 -24.29 -2.10
CA LEU A 177 16.27 -22.97 -1.51
C LEU A 177 16.65 -21.97 -2.62
N VAL A 178 15.75 -21.05 -2.92
CA VAL A 178 16.01 -19.98 -3.89
C VAL A 178 16.89 -18.92 -3.21
N PRO A 179 18.01 -18.51 -3.82
CA PRO A 179 18.87 -17.49 -3.25
C PRO A 179 18.15 -16.14 -3.15
N LEU A 180 18.54 -15.37 -2.14
CA LEU A 180 18.17 -13.96 -2.00
C LEU A 180 18.61 -13.19 -3.25
N ALA A 181 17.70 -12.39 -3.80
CA ALA A 181 18.00 -11.48 -4.89
C ALA A 181 17.98 -10.03 -4.38
N GLU A 182 18.99 -9.25 -4.75
CA GLU A 182 19.18 -7.86 -4.31
C GLU A 182 19.26 -6.92 -5.51
N PHE A 183 18.60 -5.78 -5.40
CA PHE A 183 18.45 -4.79 -6.47
C PHE A 183 18.65 -3.38 -5.91
N GLN A 184 19.36 -2.54 -6.65
CA GLN A 184 19.43 -1.12 -6.32
C GLN A 184 18.18 -0.42 -6.87
N THR A 185 17.49 0.33 -6.01
CA THR A 185 16.34 1.17 -6.36
C THR A 185 16.55 2.57 -5.82
N ARG A 186 15.68 3.52 -6.20
CA ARG A 186 15.72 4.88 -5.62
C ARG A 186 15.41 4.93 -4.11
N GLU A 187 14.75 3.89 -3.58
CA GLU A 187 14.41 3.79 -2.15
C GLU A 187 15.52 3.05 -1.35
N GLY A 188 16.65 2.75 -2.00
CA GLY A 188 17.77 1.99 -1.45
C GLY A 188 17.88 0.56 -2.00
N VAL A 189 18.56 -0.31 -1.25
CA VAL A 189 18.73 -1.72 -1.61
C VAL A 189 17.45 -2.48 -1.30
N THR A 190 16.78 -2.95 -2.35
CA THR A 190 15.57 -3.77 -2.26
C THR A 190 15.91 -5.23 -2.48
N ARG A 191 15.37 -6.12 -1.64
CA ARG A 191 15.59 -7.56 -1.73
C ARG A 191 14.28 -8.32 -1.75
N ILE A 192 14.19 -9.33 -2.61
CA ILE A 192 13.11 -10.32 -2.57
C ILE A 192 13.65 -11.52 -1.79
N HIS A 193 13.10 -11.74 -0.61
CA HIS A 193 13.48 -12.83 0.29
C HIS A 193 12.35 -13.86 0.40
N ARG A 194 12.70 -15.14 0.51
CA ARG A 194 11.75 -16.23 0.76
C ARG A 194 12.00 -16.85 2.11
N TRP A 195 10.93 -16.95 2.89
CA TRP A 195 10.93 -17.73 4.11
C TRP A 195 10.26 -19.07 3.85
N TYR A 196 10.88 -20.12 4.35
CA TYR A 196 10.32 -21.46 4.32
C TYR A 196 10.06 -21.89 5.75
N ASP A 197 8.83 -22.30 6.04
CA ASP A 197 8.58 -23.03 7.28
C ASP A 197 9.31 -24.36 7.21
N LEU A 198 10.00 -24.72 8.30
CA LEU A 198 10.66 -26.02 8.37
C LEU A 198 9.61 -27.12 8.10
N PRO A 199 9.89 -28.07 7.19
CA PRO A 199 8.97 -29.16 6.91
C PRO A 199 8.54 -29.82 8.21
N SER A 200 7.23 -29.87 8.45
CA SER A 200 6.67 -30.48 9.64
C SER A 200 5.76 -31.64 9.26
N ALA A 201 5.68 -32.63 10.14
CA ALA A 201 4.79 -33.75 9.93
C ALA A 201 4.03 -34.09 11.22
N LYS A 202 2.73 -34.31 11.06
CA LYS A 202 1.83 -34.63 12.16
C LYS A 202 1.18 -35.99 11.92
N ALA A 203 1.53 -36.95 12.79
CA ALA A 203 0.82 -38.21 12.88
C ALA A 203 -0.39 -38.07 13.80
N THR A 204 -1.56 -38.49 13.34
CA THR A 204 -2.79 -38.66 14.12
C THR A 204 -3.23 -40.10 14.02
N ARG A 205 -4.20 -40.52 14.85
CA ARG A 205 -4.80 -41.87 14.73
C ARG A 205 -5.46 -42.13 13.37
N ARG A 206 -5.81 -41.07 12.63
CA ARG A 206 -6.49 -41.14 11.33
C ARG A 206 -5.53 -41.03 10.15
N SER A 207 -4.51 -40.18 10.26
CA SER A 207 -3.71 -39.74 9.12
C SER A 207 -2.31 -39.31 9.52
N PHE A 208 -1.41 -39.31 8.54
CA PHE A 208 -0.12 -38.64 8.62
C PHE A 208 -0.14 -37.48 7.62
N THR A 209 0.12 -36.26 8.09
CA THR A 209 0.09 -35.05 7.25
C THR A 209 1.45 -34.36 7.31
N GLY A 210 2.08 -34.19 6.16
CA GLY A 210 3.24 -33.31 5.99
C GLY A 210 2.79 -31.92 5.57
N GLN A 211 3.46 -30.88 6.07
CA GLN A 211 3.21 -29.48 5.71
C GLN A 211 4.53 -28.79 5.40
N LEU A 212 4.49 -27.97 4.36
CA LEU A 212 5.57 -27.09 3.93
C LEU A 212 4.91 -25.82 3.40
N ALA A 213 5.39 -24.67 3.83
CA ALA A 213 4.90 -23.36 3.41
C ALA A 213 6.07 -22.48 2.96
N GLU A 214 5.79 -21.63 1.98
CA GLU A 214 6.69 -20.59 1.49
C GLU A 214 5.98 -19.24 1.62
N THR A 215 6.71 -18.23 2.10
CA THR A 215 6.24 -16.86 2.15
C THR A 215 7.30 -15.94 1.55
N VAL A 216 6.89 -15.04 0.65
CA VAL A 216 7.78 -14.03 0.05
C VAL A 216 7.67 -12.72 0.83
N TYR A 217 8.83 -12.11 1.07
CA TYR A 217 8.97 -10.80 1.69
C TYR A 217 9.76 -9.88 0.76
N LEU A 218 9.48 -8.58 0.89
CA LEU A 218 10.31 -7.52 0.35
C LEU A 218 11.04 -6.83 1.50
N ASP A 219 12.36 -6.82 1.44
CA ASP A 219 13.20 -6.08 2.39
C ASP A 219 13.73 -4.83 1.70
N ILE A 220 13.56 -3.67 2.30
CA ILE A 220 14.11 -2.40 1.79
C ILE A 220 15.08 -1.86 2.83
N THR A 221 16.32 -1.61 2.40
CA THR A 221 17.37 -0.95 3.18
C THR A 221 17.66 0.40 2.55
N PRO A 222 17.08 1.50 3.08
CA PRO A 222 17.33 2.84 2.58
C PRO A 222 18.82 3.21 2.66
N ASP A 223 19.27 4.12 1.79
CA ASP A 223 20.67 4.58 1.75
C ASP A 223 21.07 5.35 3.02
N SER A 224 20.09 5.90 3.73
CA SER A 224 20.23 6.52 5.05
C SER A 224 19.03 6.19 5.93
N PRO A 225 19.16 6.12 7.27
CA PRO A 225 18.03 5.85 8.15
C PRO A 225 16.84 6.79 7.91
N VAL A 226 15.63 6.25 8.01
CA VAL A 226 14.38 6.96 7.69
C VAL A 226 13.37 6.92 8.83
N ALA A 227 12.46 7.87 8.86
CA ALA A 227 11.36 7.88 9.82
C ALA A 227 10.33 6.79 9.49
N LEU A 228 9.64 6.29 10.52
CA LEU A 228 8.58 5.28 10.37
C LEU A 228 7.47 5.68 9.38
N GLY A 229 7.14 6.98 9.27
CA GLY A 229 6.17 7.46 8.29
C GLY A 229 6.55 7.12 6.84
N TYR A 230 7.85 7.12 6.53
CA TYR A 230 8.34 6.72 5.21
C TYR A 230 8.23 5.20 5.00
N VAL A 231 8.39 4.39 6.05
CA VAL A 231 8.14 2.93 6.00
C VAL A 231 6.68 2.63 5.64
N PHE A 232 5.73 3.39 6.17
CA PHE A 232 4.31 3.26 5.79
C PHE A 232 4.09 3.65 4.32
N ALA A 233 4.74 4.71 3.84
CA ALA A 233 4.67 5.09 2.43
C ALA A 233 5.24 3.99 1.52
N LEU A 234 6.33 3.32 1.91
CA LEU A 234 6.85 2.15 1.19
C LEU A 234 5.85 1.00 1.18
N ALA A 235 5.22 0.70 2.31
CA ALA A 235 4.20 -0.35 2.39
C ALA A 235 3.03 -0.06 1.44
N THR A 236 2.55 1.19 1.38
CA THR A 236 1.52 1.62 0.42
C THR A 236 1.96 1.40 -1.03
N LYS A 237 3.19 1.80 -1.39
CA LYS A 237 3.73 1.58 -2.74
C LYS A 237 3.80 0.10 -3.09
N LEU A 238 4.15 -0.77 -2.15
CA LEU A 238 4.19 -2.22 -2.37
C LEU A 238 2.79 -2.82 -2.52
N CYS A 239 1.83 -2.40 -1.69
CA CYS A 239 0.42 -2.78 -1.85
C CYS A 239 -0.12 -2.36 -3.22
N GLN A 240 0.14 -1.13 -3.66
CA GLN A 240 -0.27 -0.64 -4.98
C GLN A 240 0.33 -1.48 -6.12
N LEU A 241 1.61 -1.86 -6.04
CA LEU A 241 2.26 -2.71 -7.03
C LEU A 241 1.52 -4.05 -7.19
N VAL A 242 1.33 -4.75 -6.08
CA VAL A 242 0.72 -6.09 -6.07
C VAL A 242 -0.78 -6.00 -6.39
N SER A 243 -1.45 -4.92 -5.96
CA SER A 243 -2.85 -4.67 -6.32
C SER A 243 -3.06 -4.43 -7.80
N LEU A 244 -2.19 -3.63 -8.44
CA LEU A 244 -2.26 -3.43 -9.89
C LEU A 244 -1.89 -4.71 -10.63
N ALA A 245 -0.93 -5.50 -10.13
CA ALA A 245 -0.56 -6.77 -10.74
C ALA A 245 -1.68 -7.81 -10.67
N SER A 246 -2.38 -7.92 -9.52
CA SER A 246 -3.44 -8.89 -9.28
C SER A 246 -4.84 -8.41 -9.70
N LEU A 247 -4.98 -7.10 -9.96
CA LEU A 247 -6.27 -6.40 -10.11
C LEU A 247 -7.21 -6.59 -8.90
N ASP A 248 -6.64 -6.75 -7.71
CA ASP A 248 -7.35 -6.97 -6.46
C ASP A 248 -6.79 -6.12 -5.31
N ALA A 249 -7.61 -5.82 -4.31
CA ALA A 249 -7.16 -5.03 -3.15
C ALA A 249 -6.16 -5.84 -2.31
N CYS A 250 -4.97 -5.29 -2.08
CA CYS A 250 -3.93 -5.94 -1.27
C CYS A 250 -3.64 -5.10 -0.02
N GLY A 251 -3.79 -5.72 1.14
CA GLY A 251 -3.38 -5.18 2.43
C GLY A 251 -1.97 -5.62 2.84
N VAL A 252 -1.39 -4.87 3.77
CA VAL A 252 -0.14 -5.25 4.43
C VAL A 252 -0.47 -6.28 5.50
N ILE A 253 0.17 -7.45 5.44
CA ILE A 253 0.00 -8.52 6.44
C ILE A 253 0.90 -8.25 7.64
N SER A 254 2.17 -7.90 7.42
CA SER A 254 3.11 -7.60 8.49
C SER A 254 4.20 -6.61 8.04
N ILE A 255 4.70 -5.82 8.99
CA ILE A 255 5.89 -4.97 8.83
C ILE A 255 6.82 -5.24 10.01
N GLN A 256 8.08 -5.53 9.72
CA GLN A 256 9.15 -5.50 10.71
C GLN A 256 10.12 -4.38 10.39
N ALA A 257 10.50 -3.59 11.39
CA ALA A 257 11.42 -2.48 11.24
C ALA A 257 12.67 -2.70 12.10
N GLU A 258 13.83 -2.39 11.53
CA GLU A 258 15.11 -2.40 12.22
C GLU A 258 15.42 -1.00 12.73
N VAL A 259 15.32 -0.83 14.05
CA VAL A 259 15.48 0.44 14.77
C VAL A 259 16.72 0.38 15.66
N PRO A 260 17.42 1.50 15.88
CA PRO A 260 18.50 1.52 16.84
C PRO A 260 17.96 1.22 18.23
N LEU A 261 18.70 0.41 18.99
CA LEU A 261 18.44 0.25 20.42
C LEU A 261 18.67 1.60 21.11
N VAL A 262 17.74 2.00 21.97
CA VAL A 262 18.04 2.99 23.00
C VAL A 262 19.06 2.34 23.93
N ASP A 263 20.07 3.11 24.38
CA ASP A 263 20.91 2.76 25.53
C ASP A 263 20.00 2.57 26.76
N THR A 264 19.35 1.41 26.84
CA THR A 264 18.83 0.90 28.09
C THR A 264 20.04 0.38 28.81
N GLU A 265 20.35 0.98 29.96
CA GLU A 265 21.43 0.54 30.83
C GLU A 265 21.36 -1.00 30.98
N LEU A 266 22.18 -1.70 30.20
CA LEU A 266 22.33 -3.14 30.37
C LEU A 266 22.97 -3.33 31.74
N PRO A 267 22.55 -4.35 32.52
CA PRO A 267 23.22 -4.68 33.78
C PRO A 267 24.74 -4.78 33.57
N GLU A 268 25.52 -4.19 34.48
CA GLU A 268 26.99 -4.15 34.40
C GLU A 268 27.58 -5.52 34.01
N GLY A 269 28.38 -5.55 32.93
CA GLY A 269 29.10 -6.74 32.47
C GLY A 269 28.58 -7.35 31.16
N HIS A 270 27.50 -6.84 30.58
CA HIS A 270 27.08 -7.23 29.22
C HIS A 270 27.70 -6.30 28.18
N PRO A 271 28.52 -6.81 27.23
CA PRO A 271 29.06 -5.97 26.16
C PRO A 271 27.92 -5.34 25.36
N HIS A 272 28.05 -4.05 25.01
CA HIS A 272 27.16 -3.35 24.07
C HIS A 272 27.13 -4.12 22.75
N GLU A 273 26.16 -5.02 22.56
CA GLU A 273 25.81 -5.44 21.21
C GLU A 273 25.05 -4.29 20.58
N SER A 274 25.79 -3.46 19.82
CA SER A 274 25.32 -2.36 19.00
C SER A 274 24.46 -2.84 17.80
N SER A 275 23.86 -4.02 17.93
CA SER A 275 22.99 -4.61 16.93
C SER A 275 21.62 -3.91 17.02
N PRO A 276 21.10 -3.36 15.93
CA PRO A 276 19.77 -2.77 15.94
C PRO A 276 18.69 -3.81 16.30
N ALA A 277 17.63 -3.33 16.95
CA ALA A 277 16.49 -4.13 17.32
C ALA A 277 15.53 -4.32 16.15
N ILE A 278 14.95 -5.50 16.05
CA ILE A 278 13.83 -5.76 15.13
C ILE A 278 12.54 -5.64 15.93
N VAL A 279 11.68 -4.73 15.51
CA VAL A 279 10.35 -4.54 16.09
C VAL A 279 9.26 -4.84 15.07
N ASP A 280 8.18 -5.49 15.51
CA ASP A 280 6.97 -5.59 14.70
C ASP A 280 6.17 -4.28 14.79
N VAL A 281 5.54 -3.88 13.70
CA VAL A 281 4.79 -2.61 13.62
C VAL A 281 3.29 -2.90 13.47
N LEU A 282 2.53 -2.54 14.50
CA LEU A 282 1.07 -2.59 14.52
C LEU A 282 0.48 -1.20 14.30
N PHE A 283 -0.37 -1.05 13.30
CA PHE A 283 -1.09 0.19 13.00
C PHE A 283 -2.46 -0.17 12.41
N ARG A 284 -3.36 0.80 12.30
CA ARG A 284 -4.65 0.56 11.63
C ARG A 284 -4.44 0.54 10.11
N PRO A 285 -4.52 -0.61 9.42
CA PRO A 285 -4.33 -0.65 7.98
C PRO A 285 -5.46 0.08 7.23
N VAL A 286 -5.14 0.64 6.06
CA VAL A 286 -6.13 1.23 5.14
C VAL A 286 -6.98 0.12 4.51
N THR A 287 -6.31 -0.91 3.98
CA THR A 287 -6.92 -2.13 3.45
C THR A 287 -6.69 -3.25 4.46
N ILE A 288 -7.76 -3.79 5.04
CA ILE A 288 -7.67 -4.90 6.00
C ILE A 288 -7.23 -6.16 5.24
N PRO A 289 -6.05 -6.73 5.55
CA PRO A 289 -5.57 -7.95 4.89
C PRO A 289 -6.39 -9.18 5.27
N ARG A 290 -6.42 -10.16 4.37
CA ARG A 290 -7.08 -11.47 4.49
C ARG A 290 -6.11 -12.59 4.11
N PRO A 291 -5.05 -12.83 4.92
CA PRO A 291 -3.98 -13.78 4.58
C PRO A 291 -4.46 -15.22 4.36
N ASP A 292 -5.57 -15.62 4.99
CA ASP A 292 -6.15 -16.96 4.83
C ASP A 292 -7.12 -17.09 3.63
N ALA A 293 -7.39 -15.99 2.91
CA ALA A 293 -8.21 -16.04 1.70
C ALA A 293 -7.47 -16.75 0.55
N LEU A 294 -8.24 -17.27 -0.41
CA LEU A 294 -7.64 -17.85 -1.61
C LEU A 294 -6.87 -16.76 -2.38
N ALA A 295 -5.59 -17.02 -2.65
CA ALA A 295 -4.78 -16.16 -3.48
C ALA A 295 -5.35 -16.04 -4.91
N VAL A 296 -5.11 -14.89 -5.55
CA VAL A 296 -5.47 -14.69 -6.96
C VAL A 296 -4.73 -15.72 -7.82
N PRO A 297 -5.39 -16.42 -8.76
CA PRO A 297 -4.69 -17.35 -9.65
C PRO A 297 -3.63 -16.65 -10.50
N VAL A 298 -2.46 -17.26 -10.73
CA VAL A 298 -1.34 -16.63 -11.49
C VAL A 298 -1.79 -16.10 -12.85
N HIS A 299 -2.67 -16.84 -13.54
CA HIS A 299 -3.16 -16.47 -14.87
C HIS A 299 -4.11 -15.27 -14.90
N ASP A 300 -4.60 -14.83 -13.73
CA ASP A 300 -5.44 -13.62 -13.61
C ASP A 300 -4.60 -12.37 -13.30
N TYR A 301 -3.27 -12.50 -13.10
CA TYR A 301 -2.37 -11.35 -12.98
C TYR A 301 -2.14 -10.68 -14.35
N VAL A 302 -1.97 -9.36 -14.33
CA VAL A 302 -1.56 -8.58 -15.50
C VAL A 302 -0.05 -8.45 -15.65
N PHE A 303 0.72 -8.90 -14.67
CA PHE A 303 2.14 -9.28 -14.79
C PHE A 303 2.59 -9.97 -13.49
N THR A 304 3.70 -10.69 -13.55
CA THR A 304 4.35 -11.34 -12.40
C THR A 304 5.85 -11.21 -12.50
N ALA A 305 6.57 -11.49 -11.41
CA ALA A 305 8.03 -11.49 -11.41
C ALA A 305 8.66 -12.61 -12.26
N ALA A 306 7.86 -13.60 -12.70
CA ALA A 306 8.29 -14.59 -13.69
C ALA A 306 8.24 -14.05 -15.13
N ARG A 307 7.44 -13.00 -15.40
CA ARG A 307 7.25 -12.42 -16.73
C ARG A 307 8.15 -11.20 -16.96
N VAL A 308 8.29 -10.35 -15.95
CA VAL A 308 9.27 -9.26 -15.95
C VAL A 308 10.20 -9.48 -14.77
N ALA A 309 11.51 -9.46 -15.04
CA ALA A 309 12.51 -9.72 -14.02
C ALA A 309 12.50 -8.62 -12.94
N PRO A 310 12.62 -8.95 -11.64
CA PRO A 310 12.66 -7.97 -10.56
C PRO A 310 13.68 -6.85 -10.72
N GLU A 311 14.83 -7.15 -11.34
CA GLU A 311 15.88 -6.17 -11.65
C GLU A 311 15.38 -5.04 -12.56
N ILE A 312 14.33 -5.31 -13.35
CA ILE A 312 13.74 -4.37 -14.31
C ILE A 312 12.56 -3.65 -13.67
N PHE A 313 11.57 -4.38 -13.15
CA PHE A 313 10.32 -3.74 -12.74
C PHE A 313 10.42 -3.05 -11.37
N LEU A 314 11.27 -3.49 -10.43
CA LEU A 314 11.34 -2.86 -9.11
C LEU A 314 11.90 -1.43 -9.18
N PRO A 315 13.03 -1.14 -9.85
CA PRO A 315 13.50 0.23 -10.02
C PRO A 315 12.48 1.08 -10.78
N ALA A 316 11.97 0.55 -11.90
CA ALA A 316 10.97 1.25 -12.73
C ALA A 316 9.69 1.57 -11.97
N TRP A 317 9.25 0.68 -11.06
CA TRP A 317 8.08 0.91 -10.22
C TRP A 317 8.27 2.09 -9.28
N PHE A 318 9.39 2.11 -8.54
CA PHE A 318 9.61 3.19 -7.59
C PHE A 318 9.83 4.53 -8.30
N ASP A 319 10.45 4.53 -9.48
CA ASP A 319 10.56 5.72 -10.33
C ASP A 319 9.18 6.19 -10.80
N LEU A 320 8.35 5.28 -11.32
CA LEU A 320 7.00 5.58 -11.78
C LEU A 320 6.13 6.16 -10.66
N VAL A 321 6.10 5.54 -9.49
CA VAL A 321 5.25 6.03 -8.39
C VAL A 321 5.75 7.36 -7.84
N ALA A 322 7.06 7.60 -7.81
CA ALA A 322 7.60 8.91 -7.40
C ALA A 322 7.09 10.06 -8.30
N GLU A 323 6.87 9.78 -9.59
CA GLU A 323 6.41 10.76 -10.57
C GLU A 323 4.87 10.77 -10.76
N GLN A 324 4.22 9.64 -10.53
CA GLN A 324 2.81 9.39 -10.88
C GLN A 324 1.92 8.99 -9.69
N GLU A 325 2.34 9.25 -8.45
CA GLU A 325 1.62 8.81 -7.23
C GLU A 325 0.10 9.04 -7.28
N PRO A 326 -0.40 10.25 -7.64
CA PRO A 326 -1.85 10.49 -7.65
C PRO A 326 -2.58 9.62 -8.69
N ALA A 327 -1.95 9.36 -9.83
CA ALA A 327 -2.52 8.52 -10.89
C ALA A 327 -2.55 7.06 -10.46
N VAL A 328 -1.47 6.56 -9.86
CA VAL A 328 -1.34 5.18 -9.38
C VAL A 328 -2.32 4.89 -8.25
N GLY A 329 -2.47 5.82 -7.29
CA GLY A 329 -3.44 5.70 -6.19
C GLY A 329 -4.87 5.56 -6.71
N LEU A 330 -5.30 6.50 -7.56
CA LEU A 330 -6.64 6.48 -8.16
C LEU A 330 -6.87 5.23 -9.03
N LEU A 331 -5.86 4.79 -9.78
CA LEU A 331 -5.94 3.58 -10.59
C LEU A 331 -6.12 2.34 -9.71
N THR A 332 -5.37 2.27 -8.62
CA THR A 332 -5.47 1.18 -7.63
C THR A 332 -6.88 1.13 -7.05
N ASP A 333 -7.47 2.26 -6.67
CA ASP A 333 -8.84 2.33 -6.14
C ASP A 333 -9.89 1.82 -7.13
N VAL A 334 -9.73 2.12 -8.43
CA VAL A 334 -10.64 1.65 -9.49
C VAL A 334 -10.58 0.14 -9.67
N PHE A 335 -9.39 -0.46 -9.56
CA PHE A 335 -9.21 -1.91 -9.73
C PHE A 335 -9.53 -2.69 -8.47
N ALA A 336 -9.12 -2.20 -7.30
CA ALA A 336 -9.39 -2.76 -5.97
C ALA A 336 -10.88 -2.74 -5.60
N GLY A 337 -11.71 -1.98 -6.33
CA GLY A 337 -13.15 -1.89 -6.08
C GLY A 337 -13.50 -1.05 -4.85
N SER A 338 -12.56 -0.21 -4.39
CA SER A 338 -12.76 0.73 -3.26
C SER A 338 -13.84 1.77 -3.56
N THR A 339 -14.12 2.04 -4.84
CA THR A 339 -15.19 2.94 -5.29
C THR A 339 -16.54 2.20 -5.34
N SER A 340 -17.34 2.31 -4.28
CA SER A 340 -18.63 1.62 -4.16
C SER A 340 -19.71 2.15 -5.12
N ARG A 341 -19.61 3.40 -5.57
CA ARG A 341 -20.54 4.02 -6.52
C ARG A 341 -19.89 4.15 -7.89
N ILE A 342 -20.67 3.87 -8.94
CA ILE A 342 -20.20 3.99 -10.32
C ILE A 342 -19.72 5.41 -10.67
N ALA A 343 -20.37 6.44 -10.11
CA ALA A 343 -19.96 7.83 -10.24
C ALA A 343 -18.53 8.07 -9.73
N ASP A 344 -18.23 7.56 -8.53
CA ASP A 344 -16.90 7.68 -7.93
C ASP A 344 -15.86 6.92 -8.76
N ARG A 345 -16.24 5.75 -9.29
CA ARG A 345 -15.39 4.93 -10.16
C ARG A 345 -15.03 5.63 -11.46
N VAL A 346 -16.01 6.25 -12.13
CA VAL A 346 -15.77 7.04 -13.35
C VAL A 346 -14.87 8.23 -13.05
N LEU A 347 -15.15 8.97 -11.97
CA LEU A 347 -14.34 10.11 -11.59
C LEU A 347 -12.89 9.69 -11.29
N ALA A 348 -12.69 8.60 -10.55
CA ALA A 348 -11.37 8.06 -10.26
C ALA A 348 -10.63 7.62 -11.53
N ALA A 349 -11.28 6.87 -12.44
CA ALA A 349 -10.66 6.39 -13.67
C ALA A 349 -10.24 7.54 -14.60
N VAL A 350 -11.13 8.52 -14.82
CA VAL A 350 -10.82 9.68 -15.67
C VAL A 350 -9.77 10.59 -15.02
N SER A 351 -9.83 10.78 -13.70
CA SER A 351 -8.83 11.57 -12.96
C SER A 351 -7.46 10.89 -12.92
N ALA A 352 -7.43 9.55 -12.85
CA ALA A 352 -6.20 8.77 -12.98
C ALA A 352 -5.56 9.00 -14.35
N ALA A 353 -6.34 8.93 -15.44
CA ALA A 353 -5.85 9.20 -16.78
C ALA A 353 -5.36 10.64 -16.96
N GLU A 354 -6.11 11.62 -16.44
CA GLU A 354 -5.69 13.03 -16.49
C GLU A 354 -4.39 13.28 -15.73
N SER A 355 -4.26 12.68 -14.54
CA SER A 355 -3.08 12.82 -13.68
C SER A 355 -1.87 12.13 -14.29
N PHE A 356 -2.06 10.93 -14.85
CA PHE A 356 -1.00 10.18 -15.51
C PHE A 356 -0.44 10.95 -16.71
N HIS A 357 -1.29 11.44 -17.61
CA HIS A 357 -0.84 12.26 -18.74
C HIS A 357 -0.18 13.57 -18.28
N ARG A 358 -0.56 14.13 -17.12
CA ARG A 358 0.10 15.33 -16.60
C ARG A 358 1.51 15.01 -16.12
N GLY A 359 1.67 13.90 -15.41
CA GLY A 359 2.95 13.50 -14.85
C GLY A 359 3.95 13.07 -15.92
N THR A 360 3.54 12.72 -17.13
CA THR A 360 4.48 12.49 -18.25
C THR A 360 5.11 13.77 -18.78
N ASN A 361 4.78 14.94 -18.20
CA ASN A 361 5.24 16.27 -18.60
C ASN A 361 5.19 16.52 -20.13
N PRO A 362 4.01 16.43 -20.75
CA PRO A 362 3.85 16.55 -22.19
C PRO A 362 4.14 17.98 -22.65
N GLU A 363 4.70 18.12 -23.85
CA GLU A 363 4.82 19.42 -24.51
C GLU A 363 3.44 20.10 -24.63
N PRO A 364 3.35 21.43 -24.53
CA PRO A 364 2.10 22.14 -24.70
C PRO A 364 1.41 21.85 -26.05
N PRO A 365 0.06 21.95 -26.14
CA PRO A 365 -0.69 21.66 -27.37
C PRO A 365 -0.23 22.45 -28.61
N ILE A 366 0.24 23.67 -28.40
CA ILE A 366 0.83 24.56 -29.40
C ILE A 366 2.11 25.16 -28.80
N SER A 367 3.06 25.60 -29.64
CA SER A 367 4.27 26.25 -29.14
C SER A 367 3.94 27.55 -28.41
N ASP A 368 4.76 27.92 -27.43
CA ASP A 368 4.58 29.16 -26.67
C ASP A 368 4.58 30.39 -27.60
N GLU A 369 5.43 30.39 -28.63
CA GLU A 369 5.45 31.46 -29.64
C GLU A 369 4.15 31.60 -30.42
N GLU A 370 3.48 30.47 -30.76
CA GLU A 370 2.21 30.50 -31.48
C GLU A 370 1.06 30.86 -30.54
N HIS A 371 1.14 30.41 -29.28
CA HIS A 371 0.19 30.77 -28.24
C HIS A 371 0.20 32.27 -27.95
N GLU A 372 1.38 32.88 -27.81
CA GLU A 372 1.55 34.32 -27.66
C GLU A 372 1.00 35.09 -28.87
N ARG A 373 1.24 34.61 -30.10
CA ARG A 373 0.67 35.21 -31.31
C ARG A 373 -0.85 35.18 -31.31
N LEU A 374 -1.45 34.04 -30.96
CA LEU A 374 -2.90 33.89 -30.91
C LEU A 374 -3.52 34.77 -29.81
N LEU A 375 -2.87 34.86 -28.64
CA LEU A 375 -3.29 35.77 -27.57
C LEU A 375 -3.29 37.22 -28.04
N ALA A 376 -2.24 37.68 -28.71
CA ALA A 376 -2.16 39.05 -29.24
C ALA A 376 -3.26 39.34 -30.27
N ILE A 377 -3.59 38.37 -31.14
CA ILE A 377 -4.70 38.51 -32.11
C ILE A 377 -6.04 38.63 -31.38
N VAL A 378 -6.28 37.80 -30.37
CA VAL A 378 -7.54 37.82 -29.62
C VAL A 378 -7.66 39.10 -28.78
N GLU A 379 -6.61 39.52 -28.10
CA GLU A 379 -6.58 40.78 -27.34
C GLU A 379 -6.87 42.00 -28.21
N ALA A 380 -6.38 42.01 -29.46
CA ALA A 380 -6.66 43.08 -30.41
C ALA A 380 -8.11 43.07 -30.92
N ALA A 381 -8.78 41.91 -30.94
CA ALA A 381 -10.13 41.74 -31.46
C ALA A 381 -11.24 41.83 -30.39
N VAL A 382 -10.91 41.63 -29.11
CA VAL A 382 -11.87 41.60 -28.01
C VAL A 382 -12.13 42.99 -27.44
N PRO A 383 -13.40 43.41 -27.26
CA PRO A 383 -13.74 44.68 -26.59
C PRO A 383 -13.18 44.76 -25.17
N ASP A 384 -12.79 45.96 -24.73
CA ASP A 384 -12.14 46.19 -23.42
C ASP A 384 -12.94 45.60 -22.23
N GLU A 385 -14.27 45.63 -22.31
CA GLU A 385 -15.18 45.07 -21.29
C GLU A 385 -15.05 43.54 -21.08
N HIS A 386 -14.43 42.82 -22.02
CA HIS A 386 -14.29 41.36 -21.98
C HIS A 386 -12.85 40.87 -21.99
N LYS A 387 -11.86 41.77 -22.10
CA LYS A 387 -10.44 41.42 -22.20
C LYS A 387 -9.95 40.56 -21.03
N ASP A 388 -10.24 40.97 -19.79
CA ASP A 388 -9.79 40.23 -18.60
C ASP A 388 -10.38 38.81 -18.53
N SER A 389 -11.66 38.66 -18.90
CA SER A 389 -12.37 37.36 -18.88
C SER A 389 -11.90 36.40 -19.98
N VAL A 390 -11.65 36.92 -21.18
CA VAL A 390 -11.16 36.13 -22.32
C VAL A 390 -9.67 35.82 -22.16
N GLY A 391 -8.87 36.80 -21.74
CA GLY A 391 -7.45 36.64 -21.45
C GLY A 391 -7.19 35.59 -20.37
N ALA A 392 -7.95 35.61 -19.26
CA ALA A 392 -7.82 34.61 -18.20
C ALA A 392 -8.18 33.18 -18.64
N LYS A 393 -9.04 33.00 -19.65
CA LYS A 393 -9.41 31.68 -20.19
C LYS A 393 -8.44 31.15 -21.23
N LEU A 394 -7.79 32.04 -21.98
CA LEU A 394 -6.89 31.68 -23.07
C LEU A 394 -5.43 31.71 -22.66
N SER A 395 -5.07 32.29 -21.52
CA SER A 395 -3.70 32.34 -20.99
C SER A 395 -3.11 30.97 -20.68
N ASP A 396 -3.94 29.93 -20.60
CA ASP A 396 -3.55 28.60 -20.21
C ASP A 396 -3.31 27.67 -21.40
N ASN A 397 -2.06 27.50 -21.82
CA ASN A 397 -1.63 26.58 -22.89
C ASN A 397 -1.53 25.12 -22.40
N ARG A 398 -2.49 24.65 -21.60
CA ARG A 398 -2.52 23.27 -21.09
C ARG A 398 -3.43 22.38 -21.93
N HIS A 399 -3.04 21.11 -22.05
CA HIS A 399 -3.91 20.09 -22.66
C HIS A 399 -5.26 20.01 -21.95
N THR A 400 -6.34 20.12 -22.74
CA THR A 400 -7.71 19.82 -22.30
C THR A 400 -7.87 18.33 -21.96
N LEU A 401 -8.86 17.97 -21.14
CA LEU A 401 -9.14 16.56 -20.80
C LEU A 401 -9.25 15.67 -22.05
N ARG A 402 -9.98 16.13 -23.07
CA ARG A 402 -10.16 15.40 -24.33
C ARG A 402 -8.85 15.17 -25.07
N GLN A 403 -7.94 16.16 -25.08
CA GLN A 403 -6.60 16.02 -25.68
C GLN A 403 -5.75 15.00 -24.91
N ARG A 404 -5.77 15.05 -23.57
CA ARG A 404 -5.02 14.12 -22.71
C ARG A 404 -5.45 12.67 -22.93
N LEU A 405 -6.76 12.41 -22.90
CA LEU A 405 -7.30 11.07 -23.13
C LEU A 405 -6.96 10.56 -24.54
N ARG A 406 -7.04 11.42 -25.55
CA ARG A 406 -6.65 11.08 -26.91
C ARG A 406 -5.18 10.72 -27.01
N ALA A 407 -4.30 11.50 -26.38
CA ALA A 407 -2.87 11.26 -26.39
C ALA A 407 -2.54 9.91 -25.72
N LEU A 408 -3.18 9.58 -24.60
CA LEU A 408 -3.02 8.27 -23.96
C LEU A 408 -3.48 7.12 -24.86
N PHE A 409 -4.64 7.22 -25.51
CA PHE A 409 -5.11 6.17 -26.40
C PHE A 409 -4.18 6.00 -27.61
N ARG A 410 -3.77 7.10 -28.25
CA ARG A 410 -2.88 7.06 -29.42
C ARG A 410 -1.44 6.70 -29.09
N GLY A 411 -1.02 6.88 -27.83
CA GLY A 411 0.30 6.45 -27.34
C GLY A 411 0.42 4.94 -27.16
N LEU A 412 -0.68 4.18 -27.25
CA LEU A 412 -0.66 2.73 -27.27
C LEU A 412 -0.26 2.19 -28.66
N PRO A 413 0.38 1.03 -28.75
CA PRO A 413 0.57 0.30 -30.00
C PRO A 413 -0.76 0.08 -30.76
N GLU A 414 -0.71 0.12 -32.09
CA GLU A 414 -1.90 0.00 -32.95
C GLU A 414 -2.70 -1.29 -32.67
N GLU A 415 -2.01 -2.40 -32.40
CA GLU A 415 -2.65 -3.68 -32.08
C GLU A 415 -3.41 -3.65 -30.75
N LEU A 416 -2.90 -2.93 -29.73
CA LEU A 416 -3.62 -2.71 -28.47
C LEU A 416 -4.82 -1.76 -28.67
N GLN A 417 -4.68 -0.72 -29.49
CA GLN A 417 -5.79 0.15 -29.86
C GLN A 417 -6.94 -0.64 -30.52
N LYS A 418 -6.60 -1.54 -31.47
CA LYS A 418 -7.57 -2.44 -32.11
C LYS A 418 -8.19 -3.43 -31.11
N ALA A 419 -7.39 -3.97 -30.19
CA ALA A 419 -7.85 -4.93 -29.19
C ALA A 419 -8.89 -4.34 -28.22
N LEU A 420 -8.79 -3.04 -27.90
CA LEU A 420 -9.77 -2.31 -27.08
C LEU A 420 -11.16 -2.24 -27.71
N ARG A 421 -11.27 -2.37 -29.05
CA ARG A 421 -12.55 -2.38 -29.81
C ARG A 421 -13.44 -1.17 -29.53
N ILE A 422 -12.85 0.02 -29.39
CA ILE A 422 -13.56 1.29 -29.21
C ILE A 422 -13.45 2.18 -30.43
N LYS A 423 -14.46 3.04 -30.61
CA LYS A 423 -14.38 4.20 -31.51
C LYS A 423 -13.85 5.40 -30.72
N GLU A 424 -12.63 5.86 -31.05
CA GLU A 424 -11.93 6.95 -30.34
C GLU A 424 -12.85 8.14 -30.05
N SER A 425 -13.58 8.62 -31.07
CA SER A 425 -14.43 9.81 -30.94
C SER A 425 -15.54 9.65 -29.91
N VAL A 426 -16.15 8.45 -29.85
CA VAL A 426 -17.27 8.12 -28.95
C VAL A 426 -16.76 8.00 -27.53
N TRP A 427 -15.70 7.23 -27.30
CA TRP A 427 -15.09 7.10 -25.97
C TRP A 427 -14.66 8.47 -25.40
N LEU A 428 -14.01 9.32 -26.21
CA LEU A 428 -13.61 10.65 -25.77
C LEU A 428 -14.79 11.54 -25.37
N GLU A 429 -15.91 11.45 -26.10
CA GLU A 429 -17.12 12.20 -25.79
C GLU A 429 -17.77 11.70 -24.52
N GLU A 430 -17.96 10.38 -24.41
CA GLU A 430 -18.55 9.75 -23.23
C GLU A 430 -17.71 9.96 -21.98
N ALA A 431 -16.38 9.81 -22.03
CA ALA A 431 -15.50 10.05 -20.88
C ALA A 431 -15.55 11.50 -20.39
N THR A 432 -15.54 12.46 -21.32
CA THR A 432 -15.60 13.90 -20.97
C THR A 432 -16.99 14.27 -20.43
N SER A 433 -18.05 13.77 -21.08
CA SER A 433 -19.44 13.99 -20.71
C SER A 433 -19.76 13.36 -19.35
N ALA A 434 -19.34 12.12 -19.13
CA ALA A 434 -19.52 11.38 -17.89
C ALA A 434 -18.87 12.10 -16.71
N ARG A 435 -17.61 12.55 -16.85
CA ARG A 435 -16.93 13.33 -15.81
C ARG A 435 -17.68 14.62 -15.49
N ASN A 436 -18.14 15.34 -16.50
CA ASN A 436 -18.87 16.61 -16.31
C ASN A 436 -20.25 16.39 -15.70
N LYS A 437 -21.01 15.39 -16.16
CA LYS A 437 -22.33 15.03 -15.60
C LYS A 437 -22.21 14.56 -14.16
N VAL A 438 -21.29 13.64 -13.87
CA VAL A 438 -21.07 13.14 -12.50
C VAL A 438 -20.67 14.27 -11.55
N ALA A 439 -19.85 15.22 -12.01
CA ALA A 439 -19.48 16.40 -11.24
C ALA A 439 -20.67 17.36 -10.96
N HIS A 440 -21.80 17.25 -11.69
CA HIS A 440 -22.91 18.20 -11.62
C HIS A 440 -24.27 17.62 -11.19
N SER A 441 -24.61 16.35 -11.48
CA SER A 441 -26.00 15.84 -11.37
C SER A 441 -26.20 14.59 -10.50
N GLY A 442 -25.14 13.91 -10.06
CA GLY A 442 -25.17 12.90 -8.98
C GLY A 442 -26.04 11.63 -9.16
N THR A 443 -26.84 11.48 -10.22
CA THR A 443 -27.66 10.28 -10.47
C THR A 443 -27.68 9.89 -11.95
N ALA A 444 -27.70 8.58 -12.23
CA ALA A 444 -27.74 7.97 -13.57
C ALA A 444 -28.70 6.76 -13.58
N GLY A 445 -29.39 6.52 -14.71
CA GLY A 445 -30.28 5.35 -14.89
C GLY A 445 -29.54 4.03 -15.18
N SER A 446 -30.18 2.86 -15.11
CA SER A 446 -29.49 1.56 -15.23
C SER A 446 -28.72 1.33 -16.55
N ALA A 447 -29.29 1.71 -17.70
CA ALA A 447 -28.60 1.65 -18.99
C ALA A 447 -27.43 2.64 -19.09
N GLU A 448 -27.50 3.74 -18.34
CA GLU A 448 -26.43 4.74 -18.20
C GLU A 448 -25.33 4.22 -17.29
N ILE A 449 -25.66 3.42 -16.26
CA ILE A 449 -24.67 2.77 -15.36
C ILE A 449 -23.75 1.82 -16.14
N GLU A 450 -24.28 0.96 -17.02
CA GLU A 450 -23.45 0.03 -17.81
C GLU A 450 -22.51 0.78 -18.77
N ALA A 451 -22.98 1.85 -19.39
CA ALA A 451 -22.16 2.70 -20.26
C ALA A 451 -21.07 3.44 -19.47
N LEU A 452 -21.41 3.97 -18.28
CA LEU A 452 -20.46 4.60 -17.37
C LEU A 452 -19.40 3.61 -16.87
N ASP A 453 -19.78 2.37 -16.57
CA ASP A 453 -18.84 1.31 -16.18
C ASP A 453 -17.91 0.94 -17.33
N ALA A 454 -18.43 0.86 -18.56
CA ALA A 454 -17.61 0.67 -19.76
C ALA A 454 -16.57 1.78 -19.91
N VAL A 455 -16.97 3.05 -19.72
CA VAL A 455 -16.07 4.21 -19.75
C VAL A 455 -14.99 4.09 -18.66
N ALA A 456 -15.38 3.79 -17.42
CA ALA A 456 -14.43 3.69 -16.30
C ALA A 456 -13.42 2.55 -16.50
N GLU A 457 -13.90 1.34 -16.81
CA GLU A 457 -13.06 0.15 -17.03
C GLU A 457 -12.09 0.37 -18.18
N VAL A 458 -12.57 0.82 -19.35
CA VAL A 458 -11.71 1.03 -20.52
C VAL A 458 -10.66 2.10 -20.26
N THR A 459 -11.04 3.20 -19.61
CA THR A 459 -10.11 4.29 -19.28
C THR A 459 -9.04 3.79 -18.31
N ALA A 460 -9.41 3.05 -17.27
CA ALA A 460 -8.45 2.45 -16.33
C ALA A 460 -7.53 1.44 -17.02
N VAL A 461 -8.04 0.59 -17.91
CA VAL A 461 -7.23 -0.35 -18.70
C VAL A 461 -6.22 0.37 -19.59
N ILE A 462 -6.61 1.47 -20.24
CA ILE A 462 -5.68 2.29 -21.05
C ILE A 462 -4.52 2.81 -20.19
N VAL A 463 -4.80 3.33 -19.00
CA VAL A 463 -3.75 3.82 -18.08
C VAL A 463 -2.89 2.67 -17.57
N LEU A 464 -3.49 1.55 -17.20
CA LEU A 464 -2.76 0.36 -16.73
C LEU A 464 -1.82 -0.18 -17.82
N LEU A 465 -2.21 -0.19 -19.09
CA LEU A 465 -1.32 -0.60 -20.18
C LEU A 465 -0.07 0.31 -20.27
N HIS A 466 -0.20 1.61 -20.02
CA HIS A 466 0.97 2.51 -19.93
C HIS A 466 1.82 2.22 -18.68
N VAL A 467 1.20 1.91 -17.55
CA VAL A 467 1.92 1.46 -16.34
C VAL A 467 2.72 0.19 -16.61
N LEU A 468 2.10 -0.83 -17.23
CA LEU A 468 2.78 -2.08 -17.57
C LEU A 468 3.98 -1.85 -18.49
N ARG A 469 3.84 -0.99 -19.50
CA ARG A 469 4.95 -0.61 -20.40
C ARG A 469 6.05 0.12 -19.66
N ALA A 470 5.71 1.03 -18.74
CA ALA A 470 6.69 1.72 -17.90
C ALA A 470 7.45 0.75 -16.98
N LEU A 471 6.81 -0.35 -16.56
CA LEU A 471 7.43 -1.43 -15.77
C LEU A 471 8.29 -2.40 -16.61
N GLY A 472 8.40 -2.19 -17.92
CA GLY A 472 9.20 -3.03 -18.81
C GLY A 472 8.45 -4.23 -19.41
N VAL A 473 7.13 -4.30 -19.28
CA VAL A 473 6.33 -5.28 -20.02
C VAL A 473 6.35 -4.90 -21.51
N SER A 474 6.81 -5.82 -22.37
CA SER A 474 6.87 -5.57 -23.81
C SER A 474 5.48 -5.34 -24.42
N ASP A 475 5.42 -4.63 -25.55
CA ASP A 475 4.14 -4.38 -26.25
C ASP A 475 3.48 -5.70 -26.69
N ALA A 476 4.28 -6.69 -27.11
CA ALA A 476 3.80 -8.02 -27.45
C ALA A 476 3.24 -8.75 -26.22
N ASP A 477 3.91 -8.64 -25.07
CA ASP A 477 3.44 -9.25 -23.84
C ASP A 477 2.17 -8.59 -23.31
N CYS A 478 2.07 -7.26 -23.42
CA CYS A 478 0.85 -6.51 -23.10
C CYS A 478 -0.32 -7.00 -23.95
N LEU A 479 -0.11 -7.25 -25.24
CA LEU A 479 -1.14 -7.77 -26.13
C LEU A 479 -1.59 -9.18 -25.75
N THR A 480 -0.64 -10.07 -25.43
CA THR A 480 -0.94 -11.43 -24.93
C THR A 480 -1.77 -11.35 -23.65
N LEU A 481 -1.35 -10.54 -22.68
CA LEU A 481 -2.06 -10.34 -21.42
C LEU A 481 -3.47 -9.77 -21.64
N PHE A 482 -3.63 -8.84 -22.59
CA PHE A 482 -4.92 -8.29 -22.98
C PHE A 482 -5.91 -9.38 -23.43
N HIS A 483 -5.42 -10.39 -24.14
CA HIS A 483 -6.25 -11.49 -24.64
C HIS A 483 -6.49 -12.59 -23.61
N GLU A 484 -5.54 -12.86 -22.72
CA GLU A 484 -5.66 -13.92 -21.72
C GLU A 484 -6.47 -13.48 -20.50
N ASN A 485 -6.20 -12.26 -20.01
CA ASN A 485 -6.79 -11.75 -18.78
C ASN A 485 -8.31 -11.54 -18.92
N LYS A 486 -9.07 -12.12 -17.98
CA LYS A 486 -10.53 -12.07 -17.99
C LYS A 486 -11.07 -10.64 -17.88
N ARG A 487 -10.42 -9.77 -17.09
CA ARG A 487 -10.86 -8.39 -16.85
C ARG A 487 -10.64 -7.52 -18.08
N PHE A 488 -9.50 -7.65 -18.75
CA PHE A 488 -9.24 -6.97 -20.03
C PHE A 488 -10.21 -7.37 -21.13
N ARG A 489 -10.49 -8.68 -21.27
CA ARG A 489 -11.52 -9.15 -22.20
C ARG A 489 -12.91 -8.62 -21.88
N ARG A 490 -13.29 -8.58 -20.59
CA ARG A 490 -14.57 -8.01 -20.15
C ARG A 490 -14.66 -6.53 -20.47
N ALA A 491 -13.58 -5.76 -20.23
CA ALA A 491 -13.52 -4.35 -20.57
C ALA A 491 -13.75 -4.14 -22.08
N ALA A 492 -13.03 -4.87 -22.94
CA ALA A 492 -13.22 -4.79 -24.40
C ALA A 492 -14.62 -5.20 -24.88
N GLN A 493 -15.24 -6.19 -24.23
CA GLN A 493 -16.62 -6.60 -24.53
C GLN A 493 -17.63 -5.52 -24.15
N SER A 494 -17.47 -4.91 -22.97
CA SER A 494 -18.31 -3.80 -22.52
C SER A 494 -18.14 -2.59 -23.44
N ALA A 495 -16.90 -2.27 -23.78
CA ALA A 495 -16.56 -1.19 -24.71
C ALA A 495 -17.23 -1.38 -26.08
N ARG A 496 -17.21 -2.61 -26.62
CA ARG A 496 -17.88 -2.91 -27.90
C ARG A 496 -19.38 -2.65 -27.86
N LYS A 497 -20.04 -2.84 -26.71
CA LYS A 497 -21.49 -2.67 -26.55
C LYS A 497 -21.89 -1.20 -26.42
N HIS A 498 -21.02 -0.37 -25.83
CA HIS A 498 -21.38 1.00 -25.40
C HIS A 498 -20.55 2.12 -26.07
N LEU A 499 -19.41 1.82 -26.70
CA LEU A 499 -18.42 2.80 -27.16
C LEU A 499 -18.01 2.62 -28.66
N VAL A 500 -18.88 2.05 -29.49
CA VAL A 500 -18.62 1.78 -30.93
C VAL A 500 -19.55 2.57 -31.84
#